data_AF-A0A1H0VV83-F1
#
_entry.id   AF-A0A1H0VV83-F1
#
_cell.length_a   1.000
_cell.length_b   1.000
_cell.length_c   1.000
_cell.angle_alpha   90.00
_cell.angle_beta   90.00
_cell.angle_gamma   90.00
#
_symmetry.space_group_name_H-M   'P 1'
#
loop_
_entity.id
_entity.type
_entity.pdbx_description
1 polymer ?
#
loop_
_entity_poly.entity_id
_entity_poly.type
_entity_poly.pdbx_seq_one_letter_code
_entity_poly.pdbx_strand_id
1 'polypeptide(L)'
;MSAEETYSHTGADLVSIASKYILLVESRRNLKGRCPFHADQGTSFMLSPEKNIFKCFGCGKDGGPIEFIMYMEGKSRDEAIQQLIESGN
;
A
#
# COMPACT_ATOMS: atom_id res chain seq x y z
N MET A 1 -7.16 2.09 26.53
CA MET A 1 -5.89 1.63 25.93
C MET A 1 -6.26 0.84 24.68
N SER A 2 -6.37 1.51 23.53
CA SER A 2 -6.58 0.84 22.24
C SER A 2 -5.35 1.11 21.38
N ALA A 3 -4.67 0.03 21.00
CA ALA A 3 -3.36 0.02 20.34
C ALA A 3 -3.41 0.42 18.85
N GLU A 4 -4.30 1.35 18.47
CA GLU A 4 -4.57 1.69 17.07
C GLU A 4 -4.11 3.10 16.69
N GLU A 5 -3.66 3.92 17.64
CA GLU A 5 -3.35 5.35 17.40
C GLU A 5 -1.86 5.65 17.12
N THR A 6 -0.94 4.69 17.25
CA THR A 6 0.52 5.00 17.20
C THR A 6 1.23 4.69 15.89
N TYR A 7 0.54 4.19 14.86
CA TYR A 7 1.18 3.87 13.56
C TYR A 7 0.81 4.85 12.42
N SER A 8 0.20 5.99 12.72
CA SER A 8 -0.23 6.93 11.66
C SER A 8 0.90 7.86 11.14
N HIS A 9 2.14 7.73 11.64
CA HIS A 9 3.18 8.74 11.45
C HIS A 9 4.55 8.26 10.98
N THR A 10 4.71 6.98 10.60
CA THR A 10 5.86 6.64 9.77
C THR A 10 5.56 7.23 8.39
N GLY A 11 6.32 8.23 7.95
CA GLY A 11 6.15 8.96 6.68
C GLY A 11 6.37 8.12 5.41
N ALA A 12 6.00 6.85 5.48
CA ALA A 12 6.01 5.90 4.38
C ALA A 12 4.94 6.29 3.37
N ASP A 13 5.38 6.87 2.27
CA ASP A 13 4.51 7.25 1.16
C ASP A 13 4.10 5.98 0.39
N LEU A 14 2.87 5.50 0.63
CA LEU A 14 2.33 4.30 -0.02
C LEU A 14 2.31 4.45 -1.54
N VAL A 15 2.11 5.67 -2.04
CA VAL A 15 2.17 5.98 -3.48
C VAL A 15 3.55 5.60 -4.02
N SER A 16 4.63 6.11 -3.41
CA SER A 16 6.00 5.85 -3.82
C SER A 16 6.34 4.36 -3.75
N ILE A 17 5.92 3.67 -2.69
CA ILE A 17 6.13 2.22 -2.54
C ILE A 17 5.39 1.46 -3.63
N ALA A 18 4.08 1.68 -3.77
CA ALA A 18 3.25 0.98 -4.72
C ALA A 18 3.70 1.28 -6.17
N SER A 19 4.11 2.51 -6.48
CA SER A 19 4.62 2.91 -7.79
C SER A 19 5.86 2.12 -8.25
N LYS A 20 6.64 1.57 -7.31
CA LYS A 20 7.77 0.66 -7.63
C LYS A 20 7.31 -0.71 -8.16
N TYR A 21 6.12 -1.14 -7.77
CA TYR A 21 5.60 -2.48 -8.10
C TYR A 21 4.51 -2.47 -9.16
N ILE A 22 3.71 -1.41 -9.19
CA ILE A 22 2.56 -1.27 -10.06
C ILE A 22 2.57 0.07 -10.77
N LEU A 23 2.19 0.04 -12.05
CA LEU A 23 1.95 1.24 -12.81
C LEU A 23 0.66 1.88 -12.32
N LEU A 24 0.82 2.90 -11.47
CA LEU A 24 -0.26 3.74 -10.98
C LEU A 24 -0.57 4.82 -12.01
N VAL A 25 -1.86 4.97 -12.32
CA VAL A 25 -2.39 6.03 -13.17
C VAL A 25 -3.22 6.95 -12.29
N GLU A 26 -2.97 8.25 -12.39
CA GLU A 26 -3.73 9.26 -11.67
C GLU A 26 -5.21 9.27 -12.11
N SER A 27 -6.10 9.24 -11.13
CA SER A 27 -7.54 9.20 -11.32
C SER A 27 -8.23 10.17 -10.37
N ARG A 28 -8.24 11.44 -10.77
CA ARG A 28 -8.74 12.59 -10.00
C ARG A 28 -8.05 12.77 -8.65
N ARG A 29 -8.56 12.14 -7.60
CA ARG A 29 -8.03 12.25 -6.21
C ARG A 29 -7.36 10.96 -5.74
N ASN A 30 -7.55 9.87 -6.48
CA ASN A 30 -6.99 8.56 -6.18
C ASN A 30 -6.11 8.13 -7.33
N LEU A 31 -5.27 7.13 -7.08
CA LEU A 31 -4.50 6.43 -8.09
C LEU A 31 -5.18 5.09 -8.36
N LYS A 32 -5.13 4.64 -9.61
CA LYS A 32 -5.65 3.33 -10.02
C LYS A 32 -4.56 2.54 -10.72
N GLY A 33 -4.57 1.23 -10.57
CA GLY A 33 -3.56 0.36 -11.17
C GLY A 33 -4.06 -1.07 -11.35
N ARG A 34 -3.20 -1.89 -11.94
CA ARG A 34 -3.37 -3.35 -11.89
C ARG A 34 -2.96 -3.83 -10.51
N CYS A 35 -3.69 -4.80 -9.98
CA CYS A 35 -3.37 -5.35 -8.68
C CYS A 35 -2.19 -6.31 -8.80
N PRO A 36 -1.14 -6.18 -7.97
CA PRO A 36 -0.01 -7.11 -7.99
C PRO A 36 -0.33 -8.42 -7.24
N PHE A 37 -1.40 -8.43 -6.43
CA PHE A 37 -1.73 -9.53 -5.53
C PHE A 37 -2.54 -10.66 -6.16
N HIS A 38 -3.05 -10.48 -7.37
CA HIS A 38 -3.78 -11.50 -8.11
C HIS A 38 -3.60 -11.28 -9.60
N ALA A 39 -3.50 -12.36 -10.36
CA ALA A 39 -3.29 -12.33 -11.80
C ALA A 39 -4.61 -12.04 -12.54
N ASP A 40 -5.13 -10.82 -12.40
CA ASP A 40 -6.28 -10.33 -13.16
C ASP A 40 -5.87 -9.21 -14.13
N GLN A 41 -6.57 -9.13 -15.26
CA GLN A 41 -6.28 -8.11 -16.27
C GLN A 41 -6.95 -6.76 -15.97
N GLY A 42 -7.89 -6.72 -15.03
CA GLY A 42 -8.61 -5.52 -14.62
C GLY A 42 -7.76 -4.58 -13.76
N THR A 43 -7.95 -3.27 -13.99
CA THR A 43 -7.46 -2.22 -13.10
C THR A 43 -8.38 -2.11 -11.89
N SER A 44 -8.28 -3.10 -10.99
CA SER A 44 -9.14 -3.23 -9.81
C SER A 44 -8.48 -2.68 -8.54
N PHE A 45 -7.24 -2.21 -8.63
CA PHE A 45 -6.50 -1.61 -7.52
C PHE A 45 -6.71 -0.10 -7.50
N MET A 46 -7.07 0.44 -6.34
CA MET A 46 -7.22 1.87 -6.08
C MET A 46 -6.41 2.26 -4.84
N LEU A 47 -5.77 3.41 -4.89
CA LEU A 47 -4.94 3.94 -3.82
C LEU A 47 -5.31 5.40 -3.57
N SER A 48 -5.48 5.76 -2.31
CA SER A 48 -5.83 7.11 -1.88
C SER A 48 -4.60 7.75 -1.23
N PRO A 49 -3.90 8.67 -1.93
CA PRO A 49 -2.74 9.37 -1.36
C PRO A 49 -3.11 10.20 -0.14
N GLU A 50 -4.30 10.82 -0.16
CA GLU A 50 -4.84 11.64 0.94
C GLU A 50 -4.98 10.86 2.26
N LYS A 51 -5.33 9.58 2.18
CA LYS A 51 -5.52 8.69 3.34
C LYS A 51 -4.36 7.72 3.53
N ASN A 52 -3.40 7.70 2.59
CA ASN A 52 -2.29 6.78 2.53
C ASN A 52 -2.70 5.29 2.64
N ILE A 53 -3.80 4.92 1.98
CA ILE A 53 -4.36 3.55 1.97
C ILE A 53 -4.56 3.02 0.55
N PHE A 54 -4.56 1.71 0.40
CA PHE A 54 -4.97 1.03 -0.83
C PHE A 54 -6.18 0.12 -0.59
N LYS A 55 -6.90 -0.14 -1.67
CA LYS A 55 -7.97 -1.13 -1.74
C LYS A 55 -8.03 -1.73 -3.13
N CYS A 56 -8.04 -3.05 -3.18
CA CYS A 56 -8.29 -3.79 -4.40
C CYS A 56 -9.71 -4.36 -4.38
N PHE A 57 -10.53 -3.93 -5.33
CA PHE A 57 -11.90 -4.41 -5.50
C PHE A 57 -11.99 -5.80 -6.16
N GLY A 58 -10.89 -6.30 -6.73
CA GLY A 58 -10.85 -7.64 -7.36
C GLY A 58 -10.56 -8.75 -6.35
N CYS A 59 -9.54 -8.57 -5.51
CA CYS A 59 -9.15 -9.57 -4.51
C CYS A 59 -9.61 -9.26 -3.09
N GLY A 60 -10.17 -8.08 -2.84
CA GLY A 60 -10.63 -7.64 -1.53
C GLY A 60 -9.53 -7.22 -0.56
N LYS A 61 -8.26 -7.19 -0.99
CA LYS A 61 -7.16 -6.72 -0.12
C LYS A 61 -7.21 -5.20 0.05
N ASP A 62 -7.09 -4.74 1.27
CA ASP A 62 -6.97 -3.34 1.62
C ASP A 62 -6.00 -3.16 2.80
N GLY A 63 -5.54 -1.93 3.00
CA GLY A 63 -4.61 -1.60 4.07
C GLY A 63 -3.73 -0.40 3.76
N GLY A 64 -2.71 -0.22 4.59
CA GLY A 64 -1.72 0.85 4.46
C GLY A 64 -0.38 0.39 3.86
N PRO A 65 0.67 1.22 3.96
CA PRO A 65 2.02 0.90 3.45
C PRO A 65 2.63 -0.37 4.05
N ILE A 66 2.43 -0.65 5.34
CA ILE A 66 2.93 -1.91 5.94
C ILE A 66 2.22 -3.10 5.32
N GLU A 67 0.88 -3.07 5.35
CA GLU A 67 0.05 -4.18 4.87
C GLU A 67 0.38 -4.49 3.42
N PHE A 68 0.59 -3.45 2.60
CA PHE A 68 1.03 -3.61 1.21
C PHE A 68 2.35 -4.41 1.11
N ILE A 69 3.39 -4.03 1.87
CA ILE A 69 4.68 -4.75 1.89
C ILE A 69 4.52 -6.16 2.44
N MET A 70 3.73 -6.35 3.49
CA MET A 70 3.44 -7.67 4.04
C MET A 70 2.79 -8.58 2.99
N TYR A 71 1.85 -8.07 2.19
CA TYR A 71 1.22 -8.85 1.12
C TYR A 71 2.14 -9.06 -0.09
N MET A 72 3.02 -8.10 -0.39
CA MET A 72 3.93 -8.17 -1.53
C MET A 72 5.11 -9.11 -1.27
N GLU A 73 5.74 -9.01 -0.10
CA GLU A 73 6.97 -9.73 0.24
C GLU A 73 6.74 -10.87 1.24
N GLY A 74 5.53 -11.03 1.77
CA GLY A 74 5.24 -12.05 2.79
C GLY A 74 5.95 -11.78 4.12
N LYS A 75 6.38 -10.54 4.36
CA LYS A 75 7.13 -10.13 5.55
C LYS A 75 6.23 -10.00 6.78
N SER A 76 6.82 -10.18 7.96
CA SER A 76 6.15 -9.86 9.22
C SER A 76 6.01 -8.34 9.38
N ARG A 77 5.09 -7.89 10.25
CA ARG A 77 4.85 -6.47 10.50
C ARG A 77 6.14 -5.72 10.87
N ASP A 78 6.97 -6.30 11.74
CA ASP A 78 8.25 -5.72 12.17
C ASP A 78 9.23 -5.53 11.00
N GLU A 79 9.40 -6.55 10.18
CA GLU A 79 10.23 -6.53 8.97
C GLU A 79 9.76 -5.46 7.97
N ALA A 80 8.45 -5.36 7.76
CA ALA A 80 7.88 -4.35 6.89
C ALA A 80 8.10 -2.94 7.44
N ILE A 81 8.00 -2.73 8.76
CA ILE A 81 8.33 -1.44 9.39
C ILE A 81 9.80 -1.08 9.20
N GLN A 82 10.72 -2.02 9.44
CA GLN A 82 12.16 -1.81 9.24
C GLN A 82 12.45 -1.38 7.80
N GLN A 83 11.84 -2.05 6.82
CA GLN A 83 12.01 -1.72 5.42
C GLN A 83 11.43 -0.36 5.03
N LEU A 84 10.33 0.07 5.66
CA LEU A 84 9.77 1.40 5.47
C LEU A 84 10.69 2.49 5.99
N ILE A 85 11.34 2.25 7.13
CA ILE A 85 12.34 3.16 7.71
C ILE A 85 13.57 3.25 6.78
N GLU A 86 14.02 2.12 6.24
CA GLU A 86 15.16 2.06 5.31
C GLU A 86 14.85 2.75 3.97
N SER A 87 13.63 2.57 3.45
CA SER A 87 13.21 3.15 2.17
C SER A 87 12.85 4.65 2.25
N GLY A 88 12.75 5.21 3.46
CA GLY A 88 12.38 6.60 3.72
C GLY A 88 13.56 7.54 4.04
N ASN A 89 14.80 7.11 3.78
CA ASN A 89 16.01 7.96 3.86
C ASN A 89 16.40 8.55 2.51
#